data_AF-A0A4D5SGZ3-F1
#
_entry.id   AF-A0A4D5SGZ3-F1
#
_cell.length_a   1.000
_cell.length_b   1.000
_cell.length_c   1.000
_cell.angle_alpha   90.00
_cell.angle_beta   90.00
_cell.angle_gamma   90.00
#
_symmetry.space_group_name_H-M   'P 1'
#
loop_
_entity.id
_entity.type
_entity.pdbx_description
1 polymer ?
#
loop_
_entity_poly.entity_id
_entity_poly.type
_entity_poly.pdbx_seq_one_letter_code
_entity_poly.pdbx_strand_id
1 'polypeptide(L)'
;PEKQRSACIIVGVFEPRRLSPIAEQLDKISDGYISALLRRGELEGKVGQTLLLHHVPNILSERILLIGCGKERELDERQYKQVIQKTINTLNDTGSMEAVCFLTELHVKGRNTYWNVRQAVETAKETLYTFDQ
;
A
#
# COMPACT_ATOMS: atom_id res chain seq x y z
N PRO A 1 9.55 8.86 3.79
CA PRO A 1 8.87 7.69 4.40
C PRO A 1 9.55 7.21 5.70
N GLU A 2 10.88 7.09 5.69
CA GLU A 2 11.70 6.49 6.76
C GLU A 2 11.70 7.18 8.15
N LYS A 3 11.34 8.46 8.22
CA LYS A 3 11.26 9.23 9.48
C LYS A 3 9.88 9.19 10.13
N GLN A 4 8.92 8.46 9.56
CA GLN A 4 7.57 8.37 10.08
C GLN A 4 7.56 7.45 11.30
N ARG A 5 7.21 7.98 12.47
CA ARG A 5 6.87 7.20 13.67
C ARG A 5 5.40 6.81 13.62
N SER A 6 4.98 6.17 12.53
CA SER A 6 3.59 5.76 12.37
C SER A 6 3.39 4.28 12.63
N ALA A 7 2.22 3.91 13.15
CA ALA A 7 1.89 2.54 13.52
C ALA A 7 1.84 1.58 12.30
N CYS A 8 1.58 2.08 11.09
CA CYS A 8 1.68 1.31 9.85
C CYS A 8 2.05 2.18 8.63
N ILE A 9 3.03 1.75 7.84
CA ILE A 9 3.35 2.36 6.54
C ILE A 9 2.74 1.52 5.41
N ILE A 10 2.03 2.13 4.47
CA ILE A 10 1.41 1.43 3.34
C ILE A 10 2.12 1.81 2.05
N VAL A 11 2.57 0.80 1.30
CA VAL A 11 3.26 0.97 0.01
C VAL A 11 2.78 -0.03 -1.04
N GLY A 12 2.93 0.33 -2.31
CA GLY A 12 2.52 -0.50 -3.45
C GLY A 12 3.62 -1.45 -3.94
N VAL A 13 3.21 -2.57 -4.51
CA VAL A 13 4.03 -3.53 -5.26
C VAL A 13 3.34 -3.84 -6.58
N PHE A 14 4.08 -3.74 -7.69
CA PHE A 14 3.62 -3.99 -9.05
C PHE A 14 4.04 -5.36 -9.56
N GLU A 15 3.41 -5.81 -10.64
CA GLU A 15 3.79 -7.03 -11.33
C GLU A 15 5.04 -6.85 -12.24
N PRO A 16 5.89 -7.88 -12.36
CA PRO A 16 6.04 -9.00 -11.43
C PRO A 16 6.97 -8.61 -10.26
N ARG A 17 6.44 -8.55 -9.03
CA ARG A 17 7.23 -8.37 -7.79
C ARG A 17 8.11 -7.11 -7.75
N ARG A 18 7.70 -6.03 -8.42
CA ARG A 18 8.42 -4.76 -8.47
C ARG A 18 7.95 -3.82 -7.37
N LEU A 19 8.87 -3.35 -6.55
CA LEU A 19 8.57 -2.38 -5.51
C LEU A 19 8.19 -1.02 -6.13
N SER A 20 7.24 -0.29 -5.51
CA SER A 20 7.05 1.12 -5.86
C SER A 20 8.27 1.95 -5.47
N PRO A 21 8.47 3.16 -6.02
CA PRO A 21 9.63 4.00 -5.68
C PRO A 21 9.79 4.24 -4.17
N ILE A 22 8.68 4.38 -3.46
CA ILE A 22 8.67 4.53 -2.00
C ILE A 22 9.00 3.21 -1.29
N ALA A 23 8.51 2.08 -1.81
CA ALA A 23 8.84 0.76 -1.26
C ALA A 23 10.31 0.39 -1.48
N GLU A 24 10.94 0.82 -2.58
CA GLU A 24 12.38 0.65 -2.82
C GLU A 24 13.23 1.41 -1.81
N GLN A 25 12.81 2.62 -1.42
CA GLN A 25 13.48 3.38 -0.36
C GLN A 25 13.44 2.64 0.98
N LEU A 26 12.26 2.10 1.35
CA LEU A 26 12.12 1.28 2.55
C LEU A 26 12.97 0.01 2.48
N ASP A 27 12.99 -0.66 1.33
CA ASP A 27 13.75 -1.90 1.15
C ASP A 27 15.25 -1.69 1.34
N LYS A 28 15.80 -0.59 0.81
CA LYS A 28 17.21 -0.20 1.03
C LYS A 28 17.56 -0.01 2.50
N ILE A 29 16.65 0.55 3.29
CA ILE A 29 16.85 0.77 4.72
C ILE A 29 16.79 -0.57 5.45
N SER A 30 15.86 -1.42 5.06
CA SER A 30 15.72 -2.78 5.61
C SER A 30 16.75 -3.80 5.11
N ASP A 31 17.83 -3.36 4.48
CA ASP A 31 18.89 -4.21 3.91
C ASP A 31 18.36 -5.30 2.94
N GLY A 32 17.35 -4.95 2.13
CA GLY A 32 16.78 -5.85 1.12
C GLY A 32 15.80 -6.89 1.66
N TYR A 33 15.32 -6.72 2.90
CA TYR A 33 14.37 -7.63 3.55
C TYR A 33 13.08 -7.79 2.75
N ILE A 34 12.50 -6.69 2.26
CA ILE A 34 11.23 -6.71 1.51
C ILE A 34 11.45 -7.42 0.17
N SER A 35 12.51 -7.07 -0.56
CA SER A 35 12.87 -7.72 -1.82
C SER A 35 13.18 -9.22 -1.65
N ALA A 36 13.74 -9.63 -0.53
CA ALA A 36 13.97 -11.05 -0.23
C ALA A 36 12.65 -11.83 -0.10
N LEU A 37 11.63 -11.25 0.54
CA LEU A 37 10.30 -11.86 0.66
C LEU A 37 9.60 -11.94 -0.70
N LEU A 38 9.67 -10.87 -1.50
CA LEU A 38 9.10 -10.88 -2.85
C LEU A 38 9.75 -11.95 -3.75
N ARG A 39 11.07 -12.14 -3.65
CA ARG A 39 11.77 -13.21 -4.38
C ARG A 39 11.32 -14.62 -3.99
N ARG A 40 10.89 -14.82 -2.74
CA ARG A 40 10.30 -16.08 -2.26
C ARG A 40 8.87 -16.32 -2.75
N GLY A 41 8.21 -15.29 -3.30
CA GLY A 41 6.86 -15.41 -3.86
C GLY A 41 5.74 -15.08 -2.89
N GLU A 42 6.03 -14.41 -1.77
CA GLU A 42 5.03 -13.99 -0.77
C GLU A 42 3.97 -13.02 -1.36
N LEU A 43 4.36 -12.23 -2.37
CA LEU A 43 3.48 -11.28 -3.03
C LEU A 43 3.90 -11.09 -4.49
N GLU A 44 3.02 -11.34 -5.45
CA GLU A 44 3.30 -11.14 -6.88
C GLU A 44 3.10 -9.69 -7.33
N GLY A 45 2.28 -8.93 -6.60
CA GLY A 45 1.90 -7.56 -6.94
C GLY A 45 0.58 -7.45 -7.71
N LYS A 46 -0.21 -8.53 -7.82
CA LYS A 46 -1.53 -8.48 -8.46
C LYS A 46 -2.50 -7.62 -7.67
N VAL A 47 -3.42 -6.96 -8.37
CA VAL A 47 -4.45 -6.10 -7.74
C VAL A 47 -5.21 -6.87 -6.65
N GLY A 48 -5.25 -6.31 -5.44
CA GLY A 48 -5.99 -6.86 -4.31
C GLY A 48 -5.21 -7.84 -3.44
N GLN A 49 -3.98 -8.21 -3.81
CA GLN A 49 -3.08 -8.93 -2.91
C GLN A 49 -2.52 -7.98 -1.84
N THR A 50 -2.25 -8.51 -0.65
CA THR A 50 -1.72 -7.74 0.47
C THR A 50 -0.72 -8.58 1.25
N LEU A 51 0.34 -7.97 1.76
CA LEU A 51 1.28 -8.61 2.67
C LEU A 51 1.59 -7.66 3.82
N LEU A 52 1.20 -8.05 5.04
CA LEU A 52 1.50 -7.29 6.25
C LEU A 52 2.80 -7.81 6.87
N LEU A 53 3.77 -6.92 7.00
CA LEU A 53 5.06 -7.19 7.62
C LEU A 53 5.11 -6.56 9.00
N HIS A 54 5.59 -7.32 9.98
CA HIS A 54 5.80 -6.86 11.34
C HIS A 54 7.29 -6.78 11.63
N HIS A 55 7.71 -5.77 12.39
CA HIS A 55 9.08 -5.60 12.88
C HIS A 55 10.15 -5.75 11.77
N VAL A 56 9.97 -4.99 10.69
CA VAL A 56 10.92 -4.99 9.58
C VAL A 56 12.25 -4.39 10.07
N PRO A 57 13.41 -5.04 9.80
CA PRO A 57 14.71 -4.55 10.25
C PRO A 57 14.95 -3.09 9.82
N ASN A 58 15.61 -2.32 10.69
CA ASN A 58 16.04 -0.93 10.47
C ASN A 58 14.92 0.08 10.16
N ILE A 59 13.65 -0.31 10.21
CA ILE A 59 12.50 0.58 9.99
C ILE A 59 11.86 0.92 11.33
N LEU A 60 11.59 2.21 11.54
CA LEU A 60 11.05 2.73 12.81
C LEU A 60 9.57 2.39 13.03
N SER A 61 8.81 2.16 11.95
CA SER A 61 7.41 1.76 12.03
C SER A 61 7.25 0.30 12.44
N GLU A 62 6.24 0.03 13.26
CA GLU A 62 5.94 -1.33 13.74
C GLU A 62 5.49 -2.28 12.63
N ARG A 63 4.79 -1.73 11.62
CA ARG A 63 4.17 -2.49 10.54
C ARG A 63 4.39 -1.83 9.18
N ILE A 64 4.54 -2.67 8.16
CA ILE A 64 4.52 -2.25 6.76
C ILE A 64 3.49 -3.09 6.02
N LEU A 65 2.51 -2.45 5.42
CA LEU A 65 1.52 -3.08 4.59
C LEU A 65 1.88 -2.90 3.11
N LEU A 66 2.24 -4.00 2.46
CA LEU A 66 2.43 -4.04 1.00
C LEU A 66 1.09 -4.32 0.33
N ILE A 67 0.75 -3.56 -0.70
CA ILE A 67 -0.47 -3.74 -1.50
C ILE A 67 -0.10 -4.01 -2.95
N GLY A 68 -0.67 -5.05 -3.54
CA GLY A 68 -0.52 -5.35 -4.96
C GLY A 68 -1.33 -4.38 -5.82
N CYS A 69 -0.65 -3.70 -6.76
CA CYS A 69 -1.21 -2.65 -7.61
C CYS A 69 -1.39 -3.07 -9.07
N GLY A 70 -1.13 -4.33 -9.42
CA GLY A 70 -1.16 -4.83 -10.79
C GLY A 70 0.06 -4.39 -11.59
N LYS A 71 -0.08 -4.28 -12.91
CA LYS A 71 1.01 -3.84 -13.78
C LYS A 71 1.26 -2.34 -13.68
N GLU A 72 2.52 -1.98 -13.58
CA GLU A 72 2.96 -0.58 -13.57
C GLU A 72 2.46 0.14 -14.84
N ARG A 73 1.91 1.35 -14.69
CA ARG A 73 1.29 2.18 -15.75
C ARG A 73 0.00 1.65 -16.39
N GLU A 74 -0.45 0.45 -16.03
CA GLU A 74 -1.77 -0.05 -16.44
C GLU A 74 -2.85 0.17 -15.37
N LEU A 75 -2.46 0.73 -14.21
CA LEU A 75 -3.38 1.04 -13.11
C LEU A 75 -4.42 2.07 -13.55
N ASP A 76 -5.65 1.60 -13.72
CA ASP A 76 -6.81 2.44 -14.01
C ASP A 76 -7.54 2.89 -12.74
N GLU A 77 -8.59 3.69 -12.93
CA GLU A 77 -9.36 4.26 -11.83
C GLU A 77 -10.08 3.20 -11.00
N ARG A 78 -10.59 2.15 -11.65
CA ARG A 78 -11.33 1.07 -10.99
C ARG A 78 -10.39 0.26 -10.12
N GLN A 79 -9.23 -0.11 -10.67
CA GLN A 79 -8.19 -0.83 -9.94
C GLN A 79 -7.63 0.01 -8.80
N TYR A 80 -7.42 1.31 -9.00
CA TYR A 80 -6.98 2.21 -7.93
C TYR A 80 -7.98 2.22 -6.76
N LYS A 81 -9.29 2.34 -7.04
CA LYS A 81 -10.33 2.25 -6.01
C LYS A 81 -10.30 0.90 -5.28
N GLN A 82 -10.17 -0.21 -6.02
CA GLN A 82 -10.06 -1.55 -5.42
C GLN A 82 -8.84 -1.67 -4.50
N VAL A 83 -7.70 -1.11 -4.90
CA VAL A 83 -6.47 -1.05 -4.12
C VAL A 83 -6.69 -0.27 -2.81
N ILE A 84 -7.32 0.89 -2.88
CA ILE A 84 -7.63 1.69 -1.68
C ILE A 84 -8.63 0.96 -0.78
N GLN A 85 -9.73 0.44 -1.32
CA GLN A 85 -10.73 -0.31 -0.55
C GLN A 85 -10.09 -1.50 0.18
N LYS A 86 -9.26 -2.27 -0.53
CA LYS A 86 -8.54 -3.40 0.08
C LYS A 86 -7.59 -2.94 1.17
N THR A 87 -6.91 -1.81 0.98
CA THR A 87 -6.03 -1.21 1.98
C THR A 87 -6.80 -0.89 3.26
N ILE A 88 -7.93 -0.20 3.16
CA ILE A 88 -8.75 0.20 4.32
C ILE A 88 -9.30 -1.01 5.07
N ASN A 89 -9.85 -2.00 4.35
CA ASN A 89 -10.33 -3.23 4.98
C ASN A 89 -9.21 -3.96 5.71
N THR A 90 -8.04 -4.10 5.07
CA THR A 90 -6.90 -4.78 5.69
C THR A 90 -6.38 -4.03 6.91
N LEU A 91 -6.39 -2.69 6.90
CA LEU A 91 -6.01 -1.90 8.08
C LEU A 91 -7.01 -2.05 9.22
N ASN A 92 -8.33 -2.11 8.94
CA ASN A 92 -9.34 -2.32 9.97
C ASN A 92 -9.22 -3.68 10.67
N ASP A 93 -8.75 -4.69 9.94
CA ASP A 93 -8.46 -6.01 10.51
C ASP A 93 -7.17 -6.01 11.37
N THR A 94 -6.39 -4.91 11.33
CA THR A 94 -5.20 -4.73 12.18
C THR A 94 -5.47 -3.84 13.37
N GLY A 95 -4.68 -3.99 14.44
CA GLY A 95 -4.71 -3.08 15.60
C GLY A 95 -4.05 -1.71 15.38
N SER A 96 -3.87 -1.27 14.13
CA SER A 96 -3.20 0.00 13.82
C SER A 96 -4.13 1.19 14.03
N MET A 97 -3.80 2.08 14.96
CA MET A 97 -4.58 3.30 15.24
C MET A 97 -4.38 4.40 14.18
N GLU A 98 -3.25 4.36 13.48
CA GLU A 98 -2.90 5.31 12.42
C GLU A 98 -2.06 4.63 11.34
N ALA A 99 -2.11 5.16 10.13
CA ALA A 99 -1.30 4.68 9.03
C ALA A 99 -0.94 5.80 8.05
N VAL A 100 0.22 5.67 7.41
CA VAL A 100 0.68 6.59 6.36
C VAL A 100 0.57 5.88 5.01
N CYS A 101 -0.26 6.43 4.13
CA CYS A 101 -0.56 5.85 2.82
C CYS A 101 0.22 6.53 1.69
N PHE A 102 1.14 5.80 1.05
CA PHE A 102 1.90 6.27 -0.11
C PHE A 102 1.27 5.86 -1.45
N LEU A 103 0.07 5.25 -1.43
CA LEU A 103 -0.61 4.83 -2.66
C LEU A 103 -1.12 6.01 -3.49
N THR A 104 -1.28 7.19 -2.89
CA THR A 104 -1.69 8.42 -3.57
C THR A 104 -0.64 8.94 -4.57
N GLU A 105 0.61 8.53 -4.42
CA GLU A 105 1.72 8.88 -5.32
C GLU A 105 1.83 7.95 -6.55
N LEU A 106 0.98 6.91 -6.63
CA LEU A 106 1.00 5.98 -7.76
C LEU A 106 0.51 6.65 -9.05
N HIS A 107 1.12 6.25 -10.17
CA HIS A 107 0.66 6.68 -11.48
C HIS A 107 -0.66 5.97 -11.85
N VAL A 108 -1.75 6.73 -11.87
CA VAL A 108 -3.07 6.27 -12.33
C VAL A 108 -3.33 6.86 -13.71
N LYS A 109 -3.73 6.02 -14.67
CA LYS A 109 -3.88 6.40 -16.07
C LYS A 109 -4.84 7.59 -16.26
N GLY A 110 -4.33 8.68 -16.83
CA GLY A 110 -5.12 9.87 -17.14
C GLY A 110 -5.52 10.72 -15.93
N ARG A 111 -4.93 10.47 -14.75
CA ARG A 111 -5.27 11.15 -13.50
C ARG A 111 -4.05 11.86 -12.89
N ASN A 112 -4.33 12.90 -12.12
CA ASN A 112 -3.32 13.69 -11.42
C ASN A 112 -3.36 13.39 -9.92
N THR A 113 -2.37 13.88 -9.18
CA THR A 113 -2.26 13.68 -7.72
C THR A 113 -3.48 14.17 -6.96
N TYR A 114 -4.09 15.29 -7.39
CA TYR A 114 -5.33 15.79 -6.80
C TYR A 114 -6.45 14.75 -6.87
N TRP A 115 -6.65 14.14 -8.04
CA TRP A 115 -7.64 13.09 -8.24
C TRP A 115 -7.30 11.86 -7.39
N ASN A 116 -6.04 11.44 -7.33
CA ASN A 116 -5.62 10.29 -6.52
C ASN A 116 -5.96 10.48 -5.03
N VAL A 117 -5.64 11.64 -4.46
CA VAL A 117 -5.93 11.97 -3.07
C VAL A 117 -7.44 12.03 -2.84
N ARG A 118 -8.18 12.74 -3.71
CA ARG A 118 -9.63 12.85 -3.61
C ARG A 118 -10.30 11.47 -3.63
N GLN A 119 -9.94 10.62 -4.59
CA GLN A 119 -10.52 9.29 -4.71
C GLN A 119 -10.10 8.37 -3.57
N ALA A 120 -8.88 8.51 -3.04
CA ALA A 120 -8.47 7.74 -1.87
C ALA A 120 -9.37 8.06 -0.66
N VAL A 121 -9.67 9.34 -0.43
CA VAL A 121 -10.55 9.78 0.66
C VAL A 121 -12.00 9.33 0.43
N GLU A 122 -12.55 9.56 -0.76
CA GLU A 122 -13.93 9.16 -1.10
C GLU A 122 -14.11 7.65 -0.95
N THR A 123 -13.21 6.85 -1.52
CA THR A 123 -13.26 5.38 -1.46
C THR A 123 -13.07 4.88 -0.03
N ALA A 124 -12.19 5.50 0.76
CA ALA A 124 -12.00 5.11 2.15
C ALA A 124 -13.26 5.34 2.99
N LYS A 125 -13.94 6.49 2.81
CA LYS A 125 -15.20 6.77 3.50
C LYS A 125 -16.32 5.84 3.07
N GLU A 126 -16.43 5.56 1.77
CA GLU A 126 -17.39 4.58 1.24
C GLU A 126 -17.16 3.18 1.81
N THR A 127 -15.89 2.76 1.91
CA THR A 127 -15.52 1.43 2.44
C THR A 127 -15.90 1.25 3.92
N LEU A 128 -15.83 2.32 4.71
CA LEU A 128 -16.13 2.32 6.15
C LEU A 128 -17.63 2.48 6.45
N TYR A 129 -18.46 2.73 5.45
CA TYR A 129 -19.88 2.96 5.66
C TYR A 129 -20.60 1.65 6.04
N THR A 130 -21.25 1.65 7.20
CA THR A 130 -22.22 0.63 7.60
C THR A 130 -23.53 1.33 7.97
N PHE A 131 -24.65 0.67 7.69
CA PHE A 131 -25.98 1.16 8.02
C PHE A 131 -26.61 0.21 9.04
N ASP A 132 -26.27 0.43 10.31
CA ASP A 132 -26.64 -0.44 11.43
C ASP A 132 -27.79 0.14 12.28
N GLN A 133 -28.51 1.16 11.79
CA GLN A 133 -29.65 1.81 12.44
C GLN A 133 -30.77 2.13 11.44
#